data_AF-A0A409WDF7-F1
#
_entry.id   AF-A0A409WDF7-F1
#
_cell.length_a   1.000
_cell.length_b   1.000
_cell.length_c   1.000
_cell.angle_alpha   90.00
_cell.angle_beta   90.00
_cell.angle_gamma   90.00
#
_symmetry.space_group_name_H-M   'P 1'
#
loop_
_entity.id
_entity.type
_entity.pdbx_description
1 polymer ?
#
loop_
_entity_poly.entity_id
_entity_poly.type
_entity_poly.pdbx_seq_one_letter_code
_entity_poly.pdbx_strand_id
1 'polypeptide(L)'
;MAESNSATRNLLIDEEGNLTEKLEACLKHIFAKYCTPPPQRPSGNDDSTLLVPPPGAYLTEEGLQRWAVDTNGSPFSEETKEEVFESFDVTDNGELTFMGFFQLYQLQTENDEAETWKDLEKHGFDKNLNLVKTSS
;
A
#
# COMPACT_ATOMS: atom_id res chain seq x y z
N MET A 1 26.56 3.41 -10.96
CA MET A 1 25.12 3.72 -10.91
C MET A 1 24.22 2.49 -11.02
N ALA A 2 24.71 1.31 -11.44
CA ALA A 2 23.89 0.09 -11.52
C ALA A 2 23.57 -0.57 -10.15
N GLU A 3 24.48 -0.48 -9.17
CA GLU A 3 24.32 -1.19 -7.90
C GLU A 3 23.23 -0.61 -6.99
N SER A 4 23.02 0.72 -7.03
CA SER A 4 22.01 1.39 -6.22
C SER A 4 20.58 1.02 -6.62
N ASN A 5 20.34 0.75 -7.91
CA ASN A 5 19.01 0.42 -8.43
C ASN A 5 18.63 -1.05 -8.13
N SER A 6 19.62 -1.96 -8.13
CA SER A 6 19.40 -3.36 -7.76
C SER A 6 19.14 -3.52 -6.26
N ALA A 7 19.81 -2.73 -5.42
CA ALA A 7 19.64 -2.80 -3.97
C ALA A 7 18.24 -2.35 -3.52
N THR A 8 17.68 -1.29 -4.14
CA THR A 8 16.32 -0.82 -3.84
C THR A 8 15.27 -1.79 -4.39
N ARG A 9 15.49 -2.36 -5.58
CA ARG A 9 14.59 -3.38 -6.13
C ARG A 9 14.43 -4.58 -5.21
N ASN A 10 15.54 -5.08 -4.66
CA ASN A 10 15.55 -6.23 -3.75
C ASN A 10 14.85 -5.95 -2.39
N LEU A 11 14.54 -4.69 -2.08
CA LEU A 11 13.68 -4.35 -0.94
C LEU A 11 12.20 -4.53 -1.27
N LEU A 12 11.82 -4.38 -2.54
CA LEU A 12 10.43 -4.48 -2.97
C LEU A 12 10.08 -5.89 -3.43
N ILE A 13 10.96 -6.53 -4.21
CA ILE A 13 10.74 -7.85 -4.81
C ILE A 13 11.84 -8.84 -4.36
N ASP A 14 11.47 -10.07 -4.05
CA ASP A 14 12.37 -11.16 -3.71
C ASP A 14 12.98 -11.87 -4.94
N GLU A 15 13.76 -12.93 -4.70
CA GLU A 15 14.41 -13.71 -5.78
C GLU A 15 13.40 -14.50 -6.64
N GLU A 16 12.19 -14.73 -6.14
CA GLU A 16 11.11 -15.46 -6.82
C GLU A 16 10.18 -14.52 -7.61
N GLY A 17 10.35 -13.20 -7.46
CA GLY A 17 9.51 -12.20 -8.11
C GLY A 17 8.33 -11.72 -7.27
N ASN A 18 8.20 -12.17 -6.01
CA ASN A 18 7.10 -11.75 -5.13
C ASN A 18 7.47 -10.50 -4.33
N LEU A 19 6.47 -9.73 -3.88
CA LEU A 19 6.75 -8.65 -2.94
C LEU A 19 7.35 -9.18 -1.63
N THR A 20 8.36 -8.48 -1.10
CA THR A 20 9.01 -8.90 0.15
C THR A 20 8.09 -8.76 1.37
N GLU A 21 8.36 -9.54 2.42
CA GLU A 21 7.66 -9.41 3.71
C GLU A 21 7.78 -8.00 4.31
N LYS A 22 8.92 -7.32 4.05
CA LYS A 22 9.13 -5.95 4.53
C LYS A 22 8.20 -4.97 3.81
N LEU A 23 8.06 -5.10 2.49
CA LEU A 23 7.10 -4.32 1.73
C LEU A 23 5.67 -4.66 2.15
N GLU A 24 5.34 -5.94 2.35
CA GLU A 24 4.01 -6.35 2.85
C GLU A 24 3.66 -5.63 4.17
N ALA A 25 4.60 -5.54 5.12
CA ALA A 25 4.39 -4.80 6.37
C ALA A 25 4.13 -3.30 6.14
N CYS A 26 4.80 -2.68 5.16
CA CYS A 26 4.56 -1.30 4.77
C CYS A 26 3.17 -1.14 4.13
N LEU A 27 2.78 -2.05 3.24
CA LEU A 27 1.47 -2.06 2.60
C LEU A 27 0.35 -2.27 3.60
N LYS A 28 0.53 -3.14 4.62
CA LYS A 28 -0.41 -3.28 5.74
C LYS A 28 -0.61 -1.96 6.46
N HIS A 29 0.48 -1.23 6.74
CA HIS A 29 0.39 0.08 7.38
C HIS A 29 -0.38 1.09 6.50
N ILE A 30 -0.10 1.13 5.19
CA ILE A 30 -0.79 2.01 4.25
C ILE A 30 -2.28 1.67 4.19
N PHE A 31 -2.62 0.41 3.92
CA PHE A 31 -4.00 -0.08 3.86
C PHE A 31 -4.78 0.23 5.14
N ALA A 32 -4.15 0.07 6.31
CA ALA A 32 -4.76 0.34 7.60
C ALA A 32 -5.15 1.82 7.83
N LYS A 33 -4.62 2.78 7.06
CA LYS A 33 -5.05 4.19 7.11
C LYS A 33 -6.44 4.41 6.47
N TYR A 34 -6.87 3.48 5.62
CA TYR A 34 -8.06 3.64 4.75
C TYR A 34 -9.13 2.55 4.97
N CYS A 35 -8.79 1.46 5.66
CA CYS A 35 -9.66 0.30 5.77
C CYS A 35 -10.80 0.46 6.79
N THR A 36 -11.81 -0.40 6.62
CA THR A 36 -12.92 -0.63 7.54
C THR A 36 -12.91 -2.10 8.00
N PRO A 37 -13.03 -2.39 9.31
CA PRO A 37 -12.95 -1.44 10.41
C PRO A 37 -11.55 -0.81 10.53
N PRO A 38 -11.43 0.39 11.11
CA PRO A 38 -10.14 1.03 11.31
C PRO A 38 -9.29 0.27 12.35
N PRO A 39 -7.95 0.30 12.25
CA PRO A 39 -7.07 -0.33 13.22
C PRO A 39 -7.21 0.29 14.61
N GLN A 40 -7.08 -0.53 15.65
CA GLN A 40 -6.93 -0.01 17.01
C GLN A 40 -5.56 0.66 17.12
N ARG A 41 -5.53 1.97 17.38
CA ARG A 41 -4.27 2.66 17.62
C ARG A 41 -3.70 2.20 18.97
N PRO A 42 -2.42 1.81 19.04
CA PRO A 42 -1.79 1.58 20.33
C PRO A 42 -1.90 2.85 21.17
N SER A 43 -2.15 2.72 22.48
CA SER A 43 -2.43 3.85 23.38
C SER A 43 -1.21 4.74 23.70
N GLY A 44 -0.27 4.90 22.76
CA GLY A 44 0.92 5.74 22.89
C GLY A 44 1.13 6.62 21.66
N ASN A 45 1.79 7.76 21.84
CA ASN A 45 2.18 8.69 20.76
C ASN A 45 3.39 8.16 19.94
N ASP A 46 3.53 6.84 19.77
CA ASP A 46 4.62 6.27 18.98
C ASP A 46 4.23 6.23 17.50
N ASP A 47 4.42 7.37 16.85
CA ASP A 47 4.19 7.52 15.40
C ASP A 47 5.18 6.71 14.54
N SER A 48 6.17 6.04 15.15
CA SER A 48 7.10 5.13 14.47
C SER A 48 6.57 3.70 14.35
N THR A 49 5.49 3.35 15.04
CA THR A 49 4.91 2.00 15.01
C THR A 49 4.02 1.83 13.77
N LEU A 50 4.30 0.78 12.98
CA LEU A 50 3.47 0.42 11.83
C LEU A 50 2.06 0.03 12.26
N LEU A 51 1.08 0.41 11.44
CA LEU A 51 -0.32 0.06 11.65
C LEU A 51 -0.53 -1.33 11.09
N VAL A 52 -1.41 -2.11 11.72
CA VAL A 52 -1.80 -3.43 11.24
C VAL A 52 -3.31 -3.42 11.06
N PRO A 53 -3.83 -3.77 9.87
CA PRO A 53 -5.26 -3.81 9.65
C PRO A 53 -5.91 -4.91 10.50
N PRO A 54 -7.13 -4.68 11.01
CA PRO A 54 -7.90 -5.74 11.66
C PRO A 54 -8.13 -6.93 10.72
N PRO A 55 -8.28 -8.16 11.26
CA PRO A 55 -8.66 -9.31 10.44
C PRO A 55 -9.97 -9.05 9.67
N GLY A 56 -9.96 -9.35 8.37
CA GLY A 56 -11.12 -9.15 7.50
C GLY A 56 -11.42 -7.70 7.13
N ALA A 57 -10.49 -6.77 7.40
CA ALA A 57 -10.66 -5.39 6.97
C ALA A 57 -10.57 -5.26 5.44
N TYR A 58 -11.31 -4.28 4.91
CA TYR A 58 -11.44 -4.00 3.47
C TYR A 58 -11.45 -2.49 3.21
N LEU A 59 -11.19 -2.07 1.97
CA LEU A 59 -11.40 -0.70 1.51
C LEU A 59 -12.79 -0.60 0.89
N THR A 60 -13.64 0.25 1.46
CA THR A 60 -14.81 0.74 0.75
C THR A 60 -14.38 1.56 -0.46
N GLU A 61 -15.30 1.85 -1.37
CA GLU A 61 -15.10 2.80 -2.45
C GLU A 61 -14.52 4.14 -1.94
N GLU A 62 -15.08 4.69 -0.86
CA GLU A 62 -14.57 5.92 -0.25
C GLU A 62 -13.13 5.77 0.25
N GLY A 63 -12.81 4.63 0.88
CA GLY A 63 -11.46 4.32 1.35
C GLY A 63 -10.46 4.23 0.21
N LEU A 64 -10.83 3.56 -0.89
CA LEU A 64 -10.01 3.44 -2.10
C LEU A 64 -9.77 4.81 -2.74
N GLN A 65 -10.80 5.63 -2.88
CA GLN A 65 -10.69 6.96 -3.48
C GLN A 65 -9.82 7.90 -2.62
N ARG A 66 -9.93 7.84 -1.30
CA ARG A 66 -9.04 8.58 -0.39
C ARG A 66 -7.58 8.13 -0.54
N TRP A 67 -7.34 6.83 -0.60
CA TRP A 67 -5.98 6.31 -0.86
C TRP A 67 -5.45 6.81 -2.21
N ALA A 68 -6.28 6.79 -3.26
CA ALA A 68 -5.90 7.30 -4.58
C ALA A 68 -5.56 8.79 -4.55
N VAL A 69 -6.31 9.61 -3.81
CA VAL A 69 -5.99 11.05 -3.64
C VAL A 69 -4.65 11.24 -2.93
N ASP A 70 -4.42 10.54 -1.82
CA ASP A 70 -3.18 10.69 -1.04
C ASP A 70 -1.96 10.17 -1.83
N THR A 71 -2.19 9.23 -2.75
CA THR A 71 -1.14 8.57 -3.53
C THR A 71 -0.90 9.21 -4.89
N ASN A 72 -1.92 9.74 -5.57
CA ASN A 72 -1.84 10.27 -6.94
C ASN A 72 -2.13 11.78 -7.02
N GLY A 73 -2.68 12.36 -5.96
CA GLY A 73 -3.14 13.75 -5.92
C GLY A 73 -4.57 13.95 -6.47
N SER A 74 -5.19 12.91 -7.00
CA SER A 74 -6.56 12.92 -7.51
C SER A 74 -7.24 11.58 -7.28
N PRO A 75 -8.59 11.54 -7.17
CA PRO A 75 -9.32 10.28 -7.15
C PRO A 75 -9.11 9.50 -8.45
N PHE A 76 -9.34 8.19 -8.40
CA PHE A 76 -9.47 7.39 -9.61
C PHE A 76 -10.72 7.78 -10.39
N SER A 77 -10.64 7.63 -11.72
CA SER A 77 -11.83 7.64 -12.56
C SER A 77 -12.75 6.47 -12.20
N GLU A 78 -14.02 6.57 -12.60
CA GLU A 78 -14.98 5.46 -12.42
C GLU A 78 -14.50 4.19 -13.13
N GLU A 79 -13.95 4.33 -14.35
CA GLU A 79 -13.40 3.22 -15.13
C GLU A 79 -12.24 2.51 -14.42
N THR A 80 -11.24 3.25 -13.93
CA THR A 80 -10.12 2.67 -13.19
C THR A 80 -10.57 2.01 -11.89
N LYS A 81 -11.56 2.61 -11.22
CA LYS A 81 -12.13 2.04 -9.99
C LYS A 81 -12.85 0.71 -10.26
N GLU A 82 -13.68 0.64 -11.30
CA GLU A 82 -14.35 -0.60 -11.71
C GLU A 82 -13.34 -1.68 -12.05
N GLU A 83 -12.30 -1.35 -12.83
CA GLU A 83 -11.22 -2.29 -13.18
C GLU A 83 -10.53 -2.85 -11.94
N VAL A 84 -10.28 -2.03 -10.91
CA VAL A 84 -9.68 -2.49 -9.65
C VAL A 84 -10.57 -3.53 -8.95
N PHE A 85 -11.88 -3.28 -8.84
CA PHE A 85 -12.79 -4.21 -8.16
C PHE A 85 -13.08 -5.49 -8.98
N GLU A 86 -12.95 -5.43 -10.30
CA GLU A 86 -13.11 -6.59 -11.18
C GLU A 86 -11.86 -7.47 -11.27
N SER A 87 -10.67 -6.89 -11.08
CA SER A 87 -9.39 -7.58 -11.32
C SER A 87 -8.79 -8.22 -10.06
N PHE A 88 -9.12 -7.71 -8.88
CA PHE A 88 -8.42 -8.06 -7.63
C PHE A 88 -9.35 -8.68 -6.59
N ASP A 89 -8.74 -9.27 -5.56
CA ASP A 89 -9.48 -9.92 -4.48
C ASP A 89 -10.37 -8.94 -3.71
N VAL A 90 -11.67 -9.24 -3.71
CA VAL A 90 -12.73 -8.47 -3.05
C VAL A 90 -13.52 -9.34 -2.07
N THR A 91 -14.19 -8.70 -1.13
CA THR A 91 -15.19 -9.34 -0.26
C THR A 91 -16.39 -9.85 -1.08
N ASP A 92 -17.26 -10.65 -0.46
CA ASP A 92 -18.54 -11.06 -1.05
C ASP A 92 -19.46 -9.88 -1.43
N ASN A 93 -19.22 -8.69 -0.86
CA ASN A 93 -19.96 -7.46 -1.16
C ASN A 93 -19.24 -6.56 -2.19
N GLY A 94 -18.09 -6.98 -2.71
CA GLY A 94 -17.33 -6.26 -3.74
C GLY A 94 -16.38 -5.18 -3.21
N GLU A 95 -16.01 -5.20 -1.92
CA GLU A 95 -15.01 -4.25 -1.38
C GLU A 95 -13.59 -4.82 -1.44
N LEU A 96 -12.57 -3.98 -1.69
CA LEU A 96 -11.20 -4.44 -1.91
C LEU A 96 -10.57 -4.94 -0.60
N THR A 97 -10.12 -6.19 -0.56
CA THR A 97 -9.46 -6.74 0.63
C THR A 97 -7.99 -6.29 0.70
N PHE A 98 -7.30 -6.58 1.82
CA PHE A 98 -5.85 -6.42 1.85
C PHE A 98 -5.14 -7.28 0.79
N MET A 99 -5.65 -8.48 0.51
CA MET A 99 -5.07 -9.35 -0.52
C MET A 99 -5.21 -8.71 -1.91
N GLY A 100 -6.36 -8.11 -2.22
CA GLY A 100 -6.56 -7.41 -3.48
C GLY A 100 -5.66 -6.18 -3.60
N PHE A 101 -5.52 -5.41 -2.50
CA PHE A 101 -4.57 -4.30 -2.43
C PHE A 101 -3.12 -4.75 -2.62
N PHE A 102 -2.74 -5.89 -2.04
CA PHE A 102 -1.40 -6.47 -2.22
C PHE A 102 -1.16 -6.91 -3.67
N GLN A 103 -2.16 -7.54 -4.32
CA GLN A 103 -2.11 -7.89 -5.74
C GLN A 103 -1.97 -6.67 -6.66
N LEU A 104 -2.67 -5.58 -6.34
CA LEU A 104 -2.52 -4.30 -7.04
C LEU A 104 -1.06 -3.81 -6.97
N TYR A 105 -0.45 -3.85 -5.78
CA TYR A 105 0.96 -3.48 -5.63
C TYR A 105 1.93 -4.47 -6.27
N GLN A 106 1.61 -5.77 -6.30
CA GLN A 106 2.40 -6.76 -7.02
C GLN A 106 2.45 -6.39 -8.51
N LEU A 107 1.28 -6.18 -9.13
CA LEU A 107 1.18 -5.79 -10.54
C LEU A 107 1.87 -4.44 -10.82
N GLN A 108 1.67 -3.44 -9.96
CA GLN A 108 2.32 -2.13 -10.11
C GLN A 108 3.84 -2.27 -10.03
N THR A 109 4.37 -2.99 -9.04
CA THR A 109 5.81 -3.11 -8.81
C THR A 109 6.51 -3.91 -9.91
N GLU A 110 5.84 -4.92 -10.46
CA GLU A 110 6.32 -5.66 -11.62
C GLU A 110 6.44 -4.78 -12.88
N ASN A 111 5.47 -3.89 -13.10
CA ASN A 111 5.42 -3.03 -14.29
C ASN A 111 6.26 -1.76 -14.15
N ASP A 112 6.15 -1.07 -13.03
CA ASP A 112 6.85 0.17 -12.72
C ASP A 112 7.13 0.31 -11.22
N GLU A 113 8.29 -0.22 -10.81
CA GLU A 113 8.82 -0.11 -9.45
C GLU A 113 8.90 1.35 -8.95
N ALA A 114 9.12 2.32 -9.86
CA ALA A 114 9.28 3.71 -9.47
C ALA A 114 7.96 4.30 -8.95
N GLU A 115 6.80 3.83 -9.43
CA GLU A 115 5.49 4.23 -8.88
C GLU A 115 5.33 3.70 -7.45
N THR A 116 5.67 2.44 -7.20
CA THR A 116 5.65 1.89 -5.83
C THR A 116 6.52 2.70 -4.87
N TRP A 117 7.71 3.12 -5.29
CA TRP A 117 8.57 3.98 -4.47
C TRP A 117 7.99 5.37 -4.22
N LYS A 118 7.28 5.97 -5.19
CA LYS A 118 6.61 7.25 -5.02
C LYS A 118 5.48 7.16 -4.00
N ASP A 119 4.71 6.08 -4.05
CA ASP A 119 3.63 5.83 -3.10
C ASP A 119 4.17 5.69 -1.68
N LEU A 120 5.19 4.83 -1.52
CA LEU A 120 5.86 4.62 -0.23
C LEU A 120 6.37 5.94 0.36
N GLU A 121 6.99 6.79 -0.45
CA GLU A 121 7.46 8.12 -0.01
C GLU A 121 6.30 9.02 0.44
N LYS A 122 5.20 9.08 -0.31
CA LYS A 122 3.99 9.84 0.08
C LYS A 122 3.39 9.33 1.39
N HIS A 123 3.52 8.03 1.65
CA HIS A 123 3.06 7.40 2.88
C HIS A 123 4.05 7.46 4.05
N GLY A 124 5.21 8.10 3.85
CA GLY A 124 6.20 8.40 4.89
C GLY A 124 7.33 7.38 5.02
N PHE A 125 7.56 6.54 4.01
CA PHE A 125 8.66 5.58 4.04
C PHE A 125 9.93 6.14 3.39
N ASP A 126 11.07 5.87 4.00
CA ASP A 126 12.39 6.14 3.41
C ASP A 126 12.78 5.07 2.36
N LYS A 127 13.94 5.25 1.72
CA LYS A 127 14.48 4.32 0.71
C LYS A 127 14.91 2.97 1.29
N ASN A 128 14.81 2.78 2.61
CA ASN A 128 15.07 1.52 3.30
C ASN A 128 13.76 0.90 3.84
N LEU A 129 12.57 1.41 3.47
CA LEU A 129 11.27 0.98 3.98
C LEU A 129 11.11 1.17 5.50
N ASN A 130 11.73 2.21 6.06
CA ASN A 130 11.46 2.64 7.44
C ASN A 130 10.47 3.80 7.43
N LEU A 131 9.48 3.76 8.32
CA LEU A 131 8.56 4.87 8.52
C LEU A 131 9.32 6.03 9.16
N VAL A 132 9.47 7.12 8.42
CA VAL A 132 10.09 8.37 8.86
C VAL A 132 9.03 9.45 8.83
N LYS A 133 8.84 10.17 9.94
CA LYS A 133 7.88 11.28 9.98
C LYS A 133 8.15 12.25 8.83
N THR A 134 7.23 12.34 7.87
CA THR A 134 7.22 13.45 6.93
C THR A 134 6.97 14.71 7.74
N SER A 135 7.98 15.58 7.82
CA SER A 135 7.79 16.92 8.38
C SER A 135 6.77 17.63 7.49
N SER A 136 5.61 17.94 8.06
CA SER A 136 4.57 18.76 7.42
C SER A 136 5.10 20.12 7.02
#